data_AF-A0A7C2DD97-F1
#
_entry.id   AF-A0A7C2DD97-F1
#
_cell.length_a   1.000
_cell.length_b   1.000
_cell.length_c   1.000
_cell.angle_alpha   90.00
_cell.angle_beta   90.00
_cell.angle_gamma   90.00
#
_symmetry.space_group_name_H-M   'P 1'
#
loop_
_entity.id
_entity.type
_entity.pdbx_description
1 polymer ?
#
loop_
_entity_poly.entity_id
_entity_poly.type
_entity_poly.pdbx_seq_one_letter_code
_entity_poly.pdbx_strand_id
1 'polypeptide(L)' 'MQEQGLAAEFRPKSADEIALELMKFIATTTGYAKGAQAVGFSGRPPRTPEEQADALLELFEKCRRIVARPPAAEG' A
#
# COMPACT_ATOMS: atom_id res chain seq x y z
N MET A 1 14.52 24.87 -26.35
CA MET A 1 14.65 23.39 -26.46
C MET A 1 14.44 22.78 -25.09
N GLN A 2 13.19 22.37 -24.82
CA GLN A 2 12.70 21.33 -23.89
C GLN A 2 11.18 21.53 -23.83
N GLU A 3 10.56 21.38 -25.00
CA GLU A 3 9.16 21.05 -25.12
C GLU A 3 9.09 19.54 -24.89
N GLN A 4 9.09 19.14 -23.61
CA GLN A 4 8.65 17.82 -23.18
C GLN A 4 7.24 18.07 -22.62
N GLY A 5 6.16 17.72 -23.27
CA GLY A 5 5.99 16.51 -24.05
C GLY A 5 4.85 15.77 -23.38
N LEU A 6 3.64 16.12 -23.82
CA LEU A 6 2.43 15.32 -23.78
C LEU A 6 1.83 15.04 -22.39
N ALA A 7 0.53 15.31 -22.29
CA ALA A 7 -0.42 14.80 -21.32
C ALA A 7 0.16 13.80 -20.33
N ALA A 8 0.00 14.06 -19.03
CA ALA A 8 -0.18 13.00 -18.05
C ALA A 8 -1.34 12.14 -18.58
N GLU A 9 -0.97 11.15 -19.39
CA GLU A 9 -1.85 10.28 -20.12
C GLU A 9 -2.77 9.71 -19.04
N PHE A 10 -4.09 9.92 -19.18
CA PHE A 10 -5.06 9.19 -18.38
C PHE A 10 -4.95 7.73 -18.81
N ARG A 11 -3.88 7.07 -18.38
CA ARG A 11 -3.73 5.64 -18.48
C ARG A 11 -4.71 5.10 -17.46
N PRO A 12 -5.61 4.20 -17.86
CA PRO A 12 -6.37 3.45 -16.87
C PRO A 12 -5.36 2.87 -15.89
N LYS A 13 -5.47 3.27 -14.62
CA LYS A 13 -4.54 2.83 -13.58
C LYS A 13 -4.51 1.31 -13.61
N SER A 14 -3.31 0.75 -13.77
CA SER A 14 -3.16 -0.70 -13.77
C SER A 14 -3.64 -1.25 -12.41
N ALA A 15 -4.09 -2.50 -12.38
CA ALA A 15 -4.50 -3.15 -11.12
C ALA A 15 -3.42 -3.03 -10.04
N ASP A 16 -2.15 -3.10 -10.43
CA ASP A 16 -1.00 -2.88 -9.55
C ASP A 16 -0.92 -1.45 -9.00
N GLU A 17 -1.20 -0.43 -9.81
CA GLU A 17 -1.18 0.97 -9.38
C GLU A 17 -2.34 1.27 -8.41
N ILE A 18 -3.51 0.70 -8.67
CA ILE A 18 -4.66 0.77 -7.75
C ILE A 18 -4.35 0.06 -6.43
N ALA A 19 -3.69 -1.11 -6.50
CA ALA A 19 -3.28 -1.85 -5.30
C ALA A 19 -2.23 -1.08 -4.47
N LEU A 20 -1.29 -0.38 -5.11
CA LEU A 20 -0.31 0.47 -4.43
C LEU A 20 -0.99 1.64 -3.71
N GLU A 21 -1.94 2.31 -4.36
CA GLU A 21 -2.69 3.41 -3.74
C GLU A 21 -3.55 2.92 -2.56
N LEU A 22 -4.21 1.76 -2.70
CA LEU A 22 -4.95 1.12 -1.61
C LEU A 22 -4.04 0.76 -0.43
N MET A 23 -2.89 0.15 -0.70
CA MET A 23 -1.90 -0.19 0.33
C MET A 23 -1.44 1.07 1.07
N LYS A 24 -1.09 2.14 0.35
CA LYS A 24 -0.66 3.42 0.93
C LYS A 24 -1.76 4.06 1.79
N PHE A 25 -3.01 4.00 1.33
CA PHE A 25 -4.16 4.47 2.08
C PHE A 25 -4.30 3.72 3.41
N ILE A 26 -4.28 2.37 3.39
CA ILE A 26 -4.35 1.54 4.60
C ILE A 26 -3.17 1.85 5.53
N ALA A 27 -1.95 1.91 5.00
CA ALA A 27 -0.76 2.11 5.81
C ALA A 27 -0.72 3.47 6.51
N THR A 28 -1.27 4.50 5.86
CA THR A 28 -1.34 5.87 6.39
C THR A 28 -2.48 6.02 7.41
N THR A 29 -3.66 5.49 7.09
CA THR A 29 -4.86 5.63 7.94
C THR A 29 -4.79 4.82 9.23
N THR A 30 -4.18 3.63 9.18
CA THR A 30 -4.04 2.75 10.35
C THR A 30 -2.77 2.99 11.16
N GLY A 31 -1.88 3.86 10.68
CA GLY A 31 -0.55 4.03 11.26
C GLY A 31 0.35 2.82 11.06
N TYR A 32 0.01 1.89 10.16
CA TYR A 32 0.79 0.68 9.87
C TYR A 32 2.26 1.00 9.61
N ALA A 33 2.54 2.06 8.83
CA ALA A 33 3.90 2.45 8.45
C ALA A 33 4.71 3.10 9.58
N LYS A 34 4.08 3.57 10.66
CA LYS A 34 4.77 4.30 11.73
C LYS A 34 5.48 3.39 12.74
N GLY A 35 5.34 2.07 12.60
CA GLY A 35 5.74 1.11 13.64
C GLY A 35 4.93 1.34 14.92
N ALA A 36 4.84 0.34 15.78
CA ALA A 36 4.27 0.56 17.10
C ALA A 36 5.22 1.44 17.91
N GLN A 37 5.09 2.77 17.81
CA GLN A 37 5.74 3.70 18.73
C GLN A 37 4.99 3.58 20.07
N ALA A 38 5.39 2.59 20.87
CA ALA A 38 4.85 2.45 22.19
C ALA A 38 5.35 3.60 23.07
N VAL A 39 4.45 4.54 23.36
CA VAL A 39 4.67 5.53 24.42
C VAL A 39 4.26 4.89 25.75
N GLY A 40 5.24 4.36 26.49
CA GLY A 40 5.05 3.71 27.78
C GLY A 40 5.78 2.36 27.92
N PHE A 41 5.83 1.80 29.12
CA PHE A 41 6.38 0.46 29.41
C PHE A 41 5.49 -0.64 28.77
N SER A 42 5.45 -0.73 27.44
CA SER A 42 4.95 -1.92 26.76
C SER A 42 6.08 -2.94 26.72
N GLY A 43 5.92 -4.09 27.39
CA GLY A 43 6.92 -5.16 27.40
C GLY A 43 7.14 -5.88 26.05
N ARG A 44 6.67 -5.32 24.93
CA ARG A 44 6.87 -5.87 23.60
C ARG A 44 7.74 -4.91 22.78
N PRO A 45 8.88 -5.38 22.22
CA PRO A 45 9.75 -4.53 21.43
C PRO A 45 8.99 -3.99 20.20
N PRO A 46 9.28 -2.75 19.78
CA PRO A 46 8.79 -2.25 18.50
C PRO A 46 9.31 -3.15 17.38
N ARG A 47 8.51 -3.31 16.31
CA ARG A 47 8.95 -4.05 15.11
C ARG A 47 10.25 -3.45 14.57
N THR A 48 11.17 -4.29 14.13
CA THR A 48 12.35 -3.81 13.41
C THR A 48 11.94 -3.21 12.06
N PRO A 49 12.78 -2.34 11.47
CA PRO A 49 12.53 -1.81 10.13
C PRO A 49 12.35 -2.91 9.07
N GLU A 50 13.10 -4.01 9.17
CA GLU A 50 12.97 -5.17 8.29
C GLU A 50 11.61 -5.87 8.44
N GLU A 51 11.15 -6.14 9.67
CA GLU A 51 9.81 -6.69 9.92
C GLU A 51 8.70 -5.75 9.44
N GLN A 52 8.93 -4.45 9.55
CA GLN A 52 8.00 -3.43 9.10
C GLN A 52 7.90 -3.37 7.57
N ALA A 53 9.03 -3.55 6.87
CA ALA A 53 9.07 -3.63 5.42
C ALA A 53 8.37 -4.89 4.91
N ASP A 54 8.65 -6.05 5.53
CA ASP A 54 8.01 -7.32 5.17
C ASP A 54 6.49 -7.26 5.33
N ALA A 55 6.03 -6.70 6.46
CA ALA A 55 4.61 -6.50 6.72
C ALA A 55 3.91 -5.58 5.68
N LEU A 56 4.62 -4.57 5.17
CA LEU A 56 4.13 -3.69 4.10
C LEU A 56 4.06 -4.43 2.76
N LEU A 57 5.04 -5.27 2.44
CA LEU A 57 5.05 -6.10 1.24
C LEU A 57 3.89 -7.11 1.26
N GLU A 58 3.67 -7.80 2.38
CA GLU A 58 2.52 -8.70 2.56
C GLU A 58 1.18 -7.98 2.39
N LEU A 59 1.07 -6.75 2.92
CA LEU A 59 -0.13 -5.93 2.76
C LEU A 59 -0.36 -5.60 1.29
N PHE A 60 0.69 -5.23 0.56
CA PHE A 60 0.60 -4.97 -0.87
C PHE A 60 0.14 -6.18 -1.66
N GLU A 61 0.68 -7.38 -1.39
CA GLU A 61 0.23 -8.61 -2.04
C GLU A 61 -1.27 -8.88 -1.80
N LYS A 62 -1.76 -8.64 -0.58
CA LYS A 62 -3.20 -8.75 -0.26
C LYS A 62 -4.01 -7.73 -1.06
N CYS A 63 -3.57 -6.48 -1.14
CA CYS A 63 -4.22 -5.44 -1.95
C CYS A 63 -4.27 -5.82 -3.43
N ARG A 64 -3.19 -6.36 -3.99
CA ARG A 64 -3.14 -6.83 -5.39
C ARG A 64 -4.16 -7.93 -5.65
N ARG A 65 -4.25 -8.92 -4.76
CA ARG A 65 -5.23 -10.02 -4.90
C ARG A 65 -6.67 -9.52 -4.87
N ILE A 66 -6.96 -8.54 -4.01
CA ILE A 66 -8.30 -7.94 -3.89
C ILE A 66 -8.65 -7.14 -5.15
N VAL A 67 -7.70 -6.33 -5.67
CA VAL A 67 -7.93 -5.49 -6.85
C VAL A 67 -7.97 -6.31 -8.14
N ALA A 68 -7.13 -7.35 -8.24
CA ALA A 68 -7.12 -8.25 -9.39
C ALA A 68 -8.32 -9.20 -9.42
N ARG A 69 -9.06 -9.34 -8.31
CA ARG A 69 -10.36 -10.01 -8.32
C ARG A 69 -11.34 -9.05 -9.01
N PRO A 70 -11.79 -9.33 -10.25
CA PRO A 70 -12.92 -8.59 -10.80
C PRO A 70 -14.09 -8.74 -9.81
N PRO A 71 -14.93 -7.70 -9.62
CA PRO A 71 -16.16 -7.87 -8.86
C PRO A 71 -16.82 -9.10 -9.47
N ALA A 72 -17.05 -10.10 -8.63
CA ALA A 72 -17.64 -11.34 -9.08
C ALA A 72 -18.85 -10.97 -9.94
N ALA A 73 -18.99 -11.64 -11.08
CA ALA A 73 -20.26 -11.70 -11.77
C ALA A 73 -21.29 -12.22 -10.75
N GLU A 74 -21.89 -11.30 -9.99
CA GLU A 74 -23.06 -11.53 -9.17
C GLU A 74 -24.21 -11.68 -10.17
N GLY A 75 -24.38 -12.91 -10.63
CA GLY A 75 -25.62 -13.45 -11.18
C GLY A 75 -26.37 -14.22 -10.10
#